data_AF-A0A7K2X2N5-F1
#
_entry.id   AF-A0A7K2X2N5-F1
#
_cell.length_a   1.000
_cell.length_b   1.000
_cell.length_c   1.000
_cell.angle_alpha   90.00
_cell.angle_beta   90.00
_cell.angle_gamma   90.00
#
_symmetry.space_group_name_H-M   'P 1'
#
loop_
_entity.id
_entity.type
_entity.pdbx_description
1 polymer ?
#
loop_
_entity_poly.entity_id
_entity_poly.type
_entity_poly.pdbx_seq_one_letter_code
_entity_poly.pdbx_strand_id
1 'polypeptide(L)'
;MSEIPTPGNPNGIQVGDIYEDCSFHPVLCTAVDEVAGTVLSGVSLIDGSSPRSCDALHCGPVRIRVEDVMAIKQDPEGYARRRMEELRGGGEP
;
A
#
# COMPACT_ATOMS: atom_id res chain seq x y z
N MET A 1 -1.53 -23.71 3.63
CA MET A 1 -0.19 -23.36 3.14
C MET A 1 0.15 -22.03 3.76
N SER A 2 1.10 -21.98 4.69
CA SER A 2 1.54 -20.72 5.30
C SER A 2 2.62 -20.13 4.40
N GLU A 3 2.34 -18.98 3.78
CA GLU A 3 3.33 -18.24 3.00
C GLU A 3 4.40 -17.72 3.96
N ILE A 4 5.65 -18.15 3.75
CA ILE A 4 6.80 -17.61 4.47
C ILE A 4 7.09 -16.24 3.83
N PRO A 5 7.05 -15.12 4.57
CA PRO A 5 7.39 -13.81 4.02
C PRO A 5 8.82 -13.84 3.45
N THR A 6 8.95 -13.50 2.17
CA THR A 6 10.25 -13.41 1.50
C THR A 6 11.11 -12.33 2.17
N PRO A 7 12.41 -12.57 2.43
CA PRO A 7 13.28 -11.58 3.05
C PRO A 7 13.29 -10.28 2.24
N GLY A 8 12.77 -9.20 2.82
CA GLY A 8 12.66 -7.87 2.18
C GLY A 8 11.23 -7.34 2.13
N ASN A 9 10.24 -8.22 2.03
CA ASN A 9 8.83 -7.85 1.93
C ASN A 9 8.06 -8.34 3.17
N PRO A 10 8.10 -7.59 4.29
CA PRO A 10 7.46 -8.03 5.53
C PRO A 10 5.94 -8.18 5.38
N ASN A 11 5.34 -7.50 4.40
CA ASN A 11 3.90 -7.50 4.16
C ASN A 11 3.46 -8.52 3.08
N GLY A 12 4.42 -9.23 2.47
CA GLY A 12 4.15 -10.25 1.45
C GLY A 12 3.38 -9.72 0.23
N ILE A 13 3.48 -8.42 -0.10
CA ILE A 13 2.80 -7.81 -1.24
C ILE A 13 3.45 -8.26 -2.55
N GLN A 14 2.68 -8.86 -3.46
CA GLN A 14 3.18 -9.36 -4.74
C GLN A 14 2.60 -8.58 -5.92
N VAL A 15 3.20 -8.75 -7.10
CA VAL A 15 2.62 -8.24 -8.36
C VAL A 15 1.20 -8.80 -8.53
N GLY A 16 0.24 -7.91 -8.80
CA GLY A 16 -1.18 -8.23 -8.86
C GLY A 16 -1.95 -7.96 -7.58
N ASP A 17 -1.27 -7.80 -6.44
CA ASP A 17 -1.92 -7.36 -5.21
C ASP A 17 -2.29 -5.89 -5.24
N ILE A 18 -3.28 -5.54 -4.43
CA ILE A 18 -3.65 -4.15 -4.16
C ILE A 18 -3.10 -3.79 -2.80
N TYR A 19 -2.37 -2.68 -2.72
CA TYR A 19 -1.87 -2.14 -1.46
C TYR A 19 -2.27 -0.67 -1.30
N GLU A 20 -2.45 -0.26 -0.05
CA GLU A 20 -2.45 1.14 0.35
C GLU A 20 -1.00 1.63 0.40
N ASP A 21 -0.67 2.67 -0.35
CA ASP A 21 0.63 3.32 -0.26
C ASP A 21 0.69 4.42 0.83
N CYS A 22 1.86 5.02 1.03
CA CYS A 22 2.07 6.03 2.06
C CYS A 22 1.31 7.34 1.87
N SER A 23 0.62 7.56 0.74
CA SER A 23 -0.34 8.67 0.58
C SER A 23 -1.79 8.21 0.68
N PHE A 24 -2.03 6.99 1.17
CA PHE A 24 -3.36 6.38 1.33
C PHE A 24 -4.07 6.09 0.01
N HIS A 25 -3.32 5.96 -1.10
CA HIS A 25 -3.90 5.54 -2.37
C HIS A 25 -3.98 4.02 -2.44
N PRO A 26 -5.10 3.45 -2.91
CA PRO A 26 -5.14 2.06 -3.37
C PRO A 26 -4.35 1.93 -4.67
N VAL A 27 -3.32 1.09 -4.66
CA VAL A 27 -2.37 0.90 -5.76
C VAL A 27 -2.36 -0.57 -6.17
N LEU A 28 -2.52 -0.84 -7.48
CA LEU A 28 -2.24 -2.16 -8.04
C LEU A 28 -0.73 -2.32 -8.20
N CYS A 29 -0.13 -3.29 -7.52
CA CYS A 29 1.28 -3.60 -7.63
C CYS A 29 1.60 -4.17 -9.02
N THR A 30 2.51 -3.50 -9.72
CA THR A 30 2.99 -3.91 -11.05
C THR A 30 4.44 -4.40 -11.04
N ALA A 31 5.22 -4.04 -10.01
CA ALA A 31 6.59 -4.51 -9.84
C ALA A 31 7.01 -4.51 -8.36
N VAL A 32 7.91 -5.45 -8.04
CA VAL A 32 8.62 -5.52 -6.75
C VAL A 32 10.11 -5.62 -7.07
N ASP A 33 10.90 -4.64 -6.61
CA ASP A 33 12.36 -4.64 -6.74
C ASP A 33 13.01 -5.09 -5.42
N GLU A 34 13.48 -6.34 -5.39
CA GLU A 34 14.16 -6.93 -4.23
C GLU A 34 15.65 -6.53 -4.14
N VAL A 35 16.25 -6.03 -5.23
CA VAL A 35 17.68 -5.66 -5.28
C VAL A 35 17.93 -4.31 -4.61
N ALA A 36 16.96 -3.39 -4.70
CA ALA A 36 17.05 -2.04 -4.17
C ALA A 36 16.30 -1.83 -2.83
N GLY A 37 16.07 -2.89 -2.04
CA GLY A 37 15.42 -2.78 -0.73
C GLY A 37 13.88 -2.88 -0.75
N THR A 38 13.34 -3.82 -1.52
CA THR A 38 11.89 -4.11 -1.64
C THR A 38 11.07 -2.86 -1.91
N VAL A 39 11.36 -2.23 -3.05
CA VAL A 39 10.56 -1.13 -3.57
C VAL A 39 9.38 -1.72 -4.33
N LEU A 40 8.17 -1.41 -3.87
CA LEU A 40 6.93 -1.67 -4.60
C LEU A 40 6.73 -0.54 -5.61
N SER A 41 6.24 -0.88 -6.80
CA SER A 41 5.76 0.09 -7.78
C SER A 41 4.41 -0.37 -8.32
N GLY A 42 3.59 0.60 -8.70
CA GLY A 42 2.24 0.32 -9.15
C GLY A 42 1.53 1.49 -9.80
N VAL A 43 0.24 1.26 -10.05
CA VAL A 43 -0.68 2.23 -10.64
C VAL A 43 -1.78 2.53 -9.62
N SER A 44 -2.02 3.81 -9.34
CA SER A 44 -3.12 4.25 -8.50
C SER A 44 -4.46 3.85 -9.12
N LEU A 45 -5.30 3.16 -8.36
CA LEU A 45 -6.64 2.76 -8.79
C LEU A 45 -7.64 3.93 -8.70
N ILE A 46 -7.27 5.06 -8.10
CA ILE A 46 -8.10 6.27 -8.03
C ILE A 46 -8.04 7.07 -9.33
N ASP A 47 -6.82 7.46 -9.73
CA ASP A 47 -6.57 8.45 -10.79
C ASP A 47 -5.66 7.94 -11.92
N GLY A 48 -5.15 6.71 -11.83
CA GLY A 48 -4.25 6.13 -12.81
C GLY A 48 -2.81 6.67 -12.76
N SER A 49 -2.45 7.46 -11.74
CA SER A 49 -1.08 7.95 -11.58
C SER A 49 -0.09 6.78 -11.47
N SER A 50 1.04 6.90 -12.16
CA SER A 50 2.10 5.90 -12.19
C SER A 50 3.46 6.52 -12.54
N PRO A 51 4.60 5.99 -12.04
CA PRO A 51 4.67 4.93 -11.02
C PRO A 51 4.35 5.48 -9.61
N ARG A 52 3.56 4.73 -8.85
CA ARG A 52 3.38 4.94 -7.40
C ARG A 52 4.35 4.03 -6.65
N SER A 53 5.53 4.57 -6.33
CA SER A 53 6.60 3.81 -5.67
C SER A 53 6.53 3.92 -4.15
N CYS A 54 6.71 2.80 -3.45
CA CYS A 54 6.64 2.72 -1.99
C CYS A 54 7.68 1.72 -1.48
N ASP A 55 8.48 2.10 -0.49
CA ASP A 55 9.44 1.19 0.15
C ASP A 55 8.70 0.31 1.16
N ALA A 56 8.74 -1.02 0.97
CA ALA A 56 7.98 -1.95 1.80
C ALA A 56 8.42 -1.97 3.28
N LEU A 57 9.67 -1.57 3.56
CA LEU A 57 10.23 -1.54 4.92
C LEU A 57 9.93 -0.22 5.62
N HIS A 58 10.05 0.91 4.92
CA HIS A 58 9.99 2.24 5.52
C HIS A 58 8.62 2.91 5.42
N CYS A 59 7.85 2.61 4.36
CA CYS A 59 6.57 3.26 4.14
C CYS A 59 5.39 2.51 4.79
N GLY A 60 5.59 1.25 5.20
CA GLY A 60 4.55 0.41 5.78
C GLY A 60 3.32 0.21 4.87
N PRO A 61 3.47 -0.08 3.57
CA PRO A 61 2.33 -0.29 2.68
C PRO A 61 1.50 -1.49 3.13
N VAL A 62 0.19 -1.37 3.13
CA VAL A 62 -0.72 -2.41 3.66
C VAL A 62 -1.49 -3.06 2.52
N ARG A 63 -1.48 -4.39 2.42
CA ARG A 63 -2.33 -5.11 1.46
C ARG A 63 -3.80 -4.89 1.81
N ILE A 64 -4.60 -4.48 0.83
CA ILE A 64 -6.03 -4.24 0.96
C ILE A 64 -6.81 -5.07 -0.06
N ARG A 65 -8.12 -5.23 0.14
CA ARG A 65 -8.95 -5.97 -0.81
C ARG A 65 -9.55 -5.05 -1.88
N VAL A 66 -9.99 -5.63 -2.99
CA VAL A 66 -10.63 -4.88 -4.07
C VAL A 66 -11.93 -4.20 -3.63
N GLU A 67 -12.65 -4.79 -2.66
CA GLU A 67 -13.87 -4.21 -2.10
C GLU A 67 -13.58 -2.89 -1.37
N ASP A 68 -12.44 -2.81 -0.67
CA ASP A 68 -12.00 -1.61 0.03
C ASP A 68 -11.72 -0.47 -0.96
N VAL A 69 -11.17 -0.79 -2.15
CA VAL A 69 -10.90 0.20 -3.21
C VAL A 69 -12.17 0.92 -3.64
N MET A 70 -13.28 0.20 -3.78
CA MET A 70 -14.55 0.80 -4.19
C MET A 70 -15.10 1.76 -3.13
N ALA A 71 -14.91 1.43 -1.84
CA ALA A 71 -15.25 2.34 -0.76
C ALA A 71 -14.33 3.57 -0.73
N ILE A 72 -13.02 3.40 -0.91
CA ILE A 72 -12.06 4.51 -0.97
C ILE A 72 -12.38 5.44 -2.13
N LYS A 73 -12.73 4.90 -3.30
CA LYS A 73 -13.09 5.68 -4.49
C LYS A 73 -14.27 6.62 -4.28
N GLN A 74 -15.20 6.27 -3.40
CA GLN A 74 -16.38 7.10 -3.12
C GLN A 74 -16.02 8.38 -2.34
N ASP A 75 -14.99 8.31 -1.49
CA ASP A 75 -14.50 9.44 -0.70
C ASP A 75 -12.99 9.31 -0.40
N PRO A 76 -12.11 9.59 -1.38
CA PRO A 76 -10.66 9.44 -1.21
C PRO A 76 -10.10 10.40 -0.14
N GLU A 77 -10.61 11.63 -0.08
CA GLU A 77 -10.16 12.64 0.87
C GLU A 77 -10.57 12.30 2.31
N GLY A 78 -11.82 11.85 2.51
CA GLY A 78 -12.28 11.39 3.81
C GLY A 78 -11.53 10.15 4.28
N TYR A 79 -11.22 9.24 3.36
CA TYR A 79 -10.38 8.08 3.65
C TYR A 79 -8.98 8.49 4.12
N ALA A 80 -8.29 9.34 3.35
CA ALA A 80 -6.95 9.82 3.69
C ALA A 80 -6.93 10.54 5.05
N ARG A 81 -7.93 11.40 5.31
CA ARG A 81 -8.06 12.09 6.59
C ARG A 81 -8.23 11.12 7.76
N ARG A 82 -9.08 10.10 7.62
CA ARG A 82 -9.27 9.06 8.65
C ARG A 82 -7.97 8.30 8.92
N ARG A 83 -7.25 7.87 7.87
CA ARG A 83 -5.96 7.17 8.01
C ARG A 83 -4.90 8.02 8.70
N MET A 84 -4.83 9.31 8.38
CA MET A 84 -3.94 10.25 9.08
C MET A 84 -4.28 10.37 10.57
N GLU A 85 -5.58 10.41 10.92
CA GLU A 85 -6.03 10.43 12.32
C GLU A 85 -5.64 9.13 13.05
N GLU A 86 -5.86 7.97 12.44
CA GLU A 86 -5.48 6.65 12.98
C GLU A 86 -3.98 6.55 13.27
N LEU A 87 -3.12 7.00 12.33
CA LEU A 87 -1.67 6.98 12.50
C LEU A 87 -1.18 7.97 13.56
N ARG A 88 -1.85 9.12 13.73
CA ARG A 88 -1.52 10.09 14.79
C ARG A 88 -1.96 9.62 16.17
N GLY A 89 -3.06 8.87 16.25
CA GLY A 89 -3.59 8.32 17.51
C GLY A 89 -2.91 7.03 17.96
N GLY A 90 -2.19 6.33 17.08
CA GLY A 90 -1.50 5.07 17.36
C GLY A 90 -0.06 5.19 17.90
N GLY A 91 0.43 6.41 18.13
CA GLY A 91 1.71 6.63 18.80
C GLY A 91 1.54 6.62 20.32
N GLU A 92 1.62 5.44 20.95
CA GLU A 92 1.99 5.38 22.37
C GLU A 92 3.48 5.75 22.54
N PRO A 93 3.87 6.41 23.66
CA PRO A 93 5.20 6.95 23.90
C PRO A 93 6.32 5.91 24.01
#